data_AF-A0A5N5D5F3-F1
#
_entry.id   AF-A0A5N5D5F3-F1
#
_cell.length_a   1.000
_cell.length_b   1.000
_cell.length_c   1.000
_cell.angle_alpha   90.00
_cell.angle_beta   90.00
_cell.angle_gamma   90.00
#
_symmetry.space_group_name_H-M   'P 1'
#
loop_
_entity.id
_entity.type
_entity.pdbx_description
1 polymer ?
#
loop_
_entity_poly.entity_id
_entity_poly.type
_entity_poly.pdbx_seq_one_letter_code
_entity_poly.pdbx_strand_id
1 'polypeptide(L)'
;MMFIFSKMPYYPLTKPLVLNTPRLCAEVDVCDLLEKVEALRTSIPRFCGIHDVPPGYAIRLQLLHGQTLDAVMPSLSVAAREHLHRCLCDINSYLHDAGVHHSDLRGDDIIVADGNSDGNGIWILDFSHSCRRCRLTKTQCAYATGEDMEVLNMIFRYADSDERHEADPNDWKEKEIAQLTASAAGYATAGEDELYPESRAAYFPTSAVVLLRDAVVRFERLGGHAADVAALRFKLAEHLSSEDDLSEALAVYEAVVNDAERNKNEEGTALILAKFAMLTEYIASLADASEVREQAVALEMRFRKLCGKHRTRSGY
;
A
#
# COMPACT_ATOMS: atom_id res chain seq x y z
N MET A 1 23.97 12.86 15.37
CA MET A 1 22.95 12.00 16.01
C MET A 1 21.69 12.16 15.18
N MET A 2 21.17 11.07 14.61
CA MET A 2 19.98 11.11 13.76
C MET A 2 18.78 10.57 14.53
N PHE A 3 17.68 11.30 14.50
CA PHE A 3 16.41 10.88 15.09
C PHE A 3 15.45 10.59 13.93
N ILE A 4 14.94 9.36 13.86
CA ILE A 4 13.81 9.06 12.98
C ILE A 4 12.55 9.34 13.79
N PHE A 5 11.77 10.32 13.35
CA PHE A 5 10.45 10.58 13.92
C PHE A 5 9.45 9.76 13.12
N SER A 6 8.86 8.73 13.73
CA SER A 6 7.62 8.15 13.20
C SER A 6 6.59 9.28 13.10
N LYS A 7 6.15 9.61 11.88
CA LYS A 7 5.19 10.68 11.61
C LYS A 7 3.85 10.35 12.29
N MET A 8 3.69 10.72 13.56
CA MET A 8 2.39 10.68 14.24
C MET A 8 1.70 12.05 14.10
N PRO A 9 0.41 12.08 13.73
CA PRO A 9 -0.36 13.32 13.72
C PRO A 9 -0.46 13.88 15.15
N TYR A 10 -0.24 15.19 15.28
CA TYR A 10 -0.27 15.94 16.53
C TYR A 10 -1.64 15.80 17.22
N TYR A 11 -1.71 15.09 18.34
CA TYR A 11 -2.85 15.13 19.25
C TYR A 11 -2.38 15.67 20.62
N PRO A 12 -2.93 16.79 21.11
CA PRO A 12 -2.62 17.25 22.46
C PRO A 12 -3.31 16.32 23.46
N LEU A 13 -2.54 15.51 24.20
CA LEU A 13 -3.08 14.59 25.20
C LEU A 13 -2.46 14.85 26.58
N THR A 14 -3.34 15.14 27.55
CA THR A 14 -3.06 15.46 28.96
C THR A 14 -3.00 14.22 29.85
N LYS A 15 -2.68 13.04 29.31
CA LYS A 15 -2.53 11.79 30.09
C LYS A 15 -1.23 11.08 29.74
N PRO A 16 -0.56 10.42 30.71
CA PRO A 16 0.65 9.66 30.45
C PRO A 16 0.34 8.54 29.45
N LEU A 17 0.94 8.64 28.27
CA LEU A 17 0.89 7.62 27.23
C LEU A 17 1.67 6.39 27.71
N VAL A 18 0.95 5.42 28.25
CA VAL A 18 1.41 4.02 28.27
C VAL A 18 1.82 3.68 26.82
N LEU A 19 3.00 3.07 26.62
CA LEU A 19 3.50 2.55 25.33
C LEU A 19 2.44 1.65 24.66
N ASN A 20 1.50 2.27 23.97
CA ASN A 20 0.36 1.62 23.32
C ASN A 20 0.36 1.95 21.83
N THR A 21 1.55 2.09 21.24
CA THR A 21 1.73 2.27 19.80
C THR A 21 2.28 0.97 19.20
N PRO A 22 1.40 0.07 18.73
CA PRO A 22 1.74 -1.23 18.14
C PRO A 22 2.87 -1.19 17.10
N ARG A 23 2.98 -0.08 16.35
CA ARG A 23 4.03 0.12 15.33
C ARG A 23 5.43 0.26 15.93
N LEU A 24 5.57 0.97 17.06
CA LEU A 24 6.87 1.14 17.72
C LEU A 24 7.38 -0.20 18.26
N CYS A 25 6.50 -1.01 18.85
CA CYS A 25 6.86 -2.34 19.32
C CYS A 25 7.27 -3.26 18.14
N ALA A 26 6.55 -3.18 17.01
CA ALA A 26 6.88 -3.97 15.83
C ALA A 26 8.25 -3.60 15.23
N GLU A 27 8.56 -2.30 15.13
CA GLU A 27 9.83 -1.83 14.60
C GLU A 27 11.01 -2.25 15.50
N VAL A 28 10.86 -2.10 16.82
CA VAL A 28 11.89 -2.52 17.80
C VAL A 28 12.10 -4.03 17.77
N ASP A 29 11.02 -4.82 17.70
CA ASP A 29 11.09 -6.28 17.59
C ASP A 29 11.88 -6.72 16.33
N VAL A 30 11.71 -5.99 15.22
CA VAL A 30 12.42 -6.25 13.97
C VAL A 30 13.87 -5.83 14.08
N CYS A 31 14.18 -4.64 14.60
CA CYS A 31 15.55 -4.21 14.83
C CYS A 31 16.34 -5.20 15.72
N ASP A 32 15.74 -5.67 16.82
CA ASP A 32 16.35 -6.65 17.74
C ASP A 32 16.57 -8.03 17.10
N LEU A 33 15.72 -8.40 16.13
CA LEU A 33 15.88 -9.61 15.34
C LEU A 33 17.04 -9.46 14.35
N LEU A 34 17.06 -8.35 13.59
CA LEU A 34 18.03 -8.11 12.53
C LEU A 34 19.45 -7.90 13.06
N GLU A 35 19.63 -7.36 14.28
CA GLU A 35 20.96 -7.22 14.90
C GLU A 35 21.65 -8.59 15.13
N LYS A 36 20.89 -9.69 15.16
CA LYS A 36 21.39 -11.05 15.35
C LYS A 36 21.73 -11.76 14.04
N VAL A 37 21.40 -11.17 12.88
CA VAL A 37 21.66 -11.74 11.56
C VAL A 37 23.00 -11.21 11.06
N GLU A 38 24.06 -12.03 11.14
CA GLU A 38 25.43 -11.60 10.84
C GLU A 38 25.56 -10.98 9.43
N ALA A 39 24.86 -11.53 8.44
CA ALA A 39 24.85 -11.03 7.06
C ALA A 39 24.28 -9.61 6.91
N LEU A 40 23.47 -9.15 7.88
CA LEU A 40 22.82 -7.85 7.88
C LEU A 40 23.50 -6.83 8.80
N ARG A 41 24.50 -7.24 9.58
CA ARG A 41 25.14 -6.39 10.61
C ARG A 41 25.69 -5.08 10.05
N THR A 42 26.17 -5.08 8.81
CA THR A 42 26.73 -3.88 8.15
C THR A 42 25.71 -3.11 7.34
N SER A 43 24.51 -3.65 7.15
CA SER A 43 23.50 -3.15 6.22
C SER A 43 22.22 -2.67 6.89
N ILE A 44 22.13 -2.83 8.21
CA ILE A 44 21.05 -2.33 9.05
C ILE A 44 21.68 -1.45 10.15
N PRO A 45 21.20 -0.23 10.37
CA PRO A 45 21.73 0.62 11.44
C PRO A 45 21.57 -0.06 12.78
N ARG A 46 22.60 0.04 13.63
CA ARG A 46 22.49 -0.50 14.99
C ARG A 46 21.41 0.23 15.78
N PHE A 47 20.47 -0.54 16.34
CA PHE A 47 19.50 -0.02 17.30
C PHE A 47 20.18 0.35 18.61
N CYS A 48 19.97 1.59 19.04
CA CYS A 48 20.62 2.14 20.23
C CYS A 48 19.63 2.39 21.37
N GLY A 49 18.36 2.02 21.23
CA GLY A 49 17.31 2.15 22.24
C GLY A 49 16.23 3.18 21.91
N ILE A 50 15.27 3.32 22.82
CA ILE A 50 14.14 4.26 22.73
C ILE A 50 14.37 5.40 23.72
N HIS A 51 14.03 6.63 23.33
CA HIS A 51 14.03 7.81 24.20
C HIS A 51 12.63 8.36 24.34
N ASP A 52 12.24 8.68 25.57
CA ASP A 52 11.01 9.40 25.86
C ASP A 52 11.20 10.87 25.46
N VAL A 53 10.44 11.32 24.45
CA VAL A 53 10.47 12.70 23.96
C VAL A 53 9.03 13.23 23.96
N PRO A 54 8.57 13.83 25.07
CA PRO A 54 7.18 14.26 25.21
C PRO A 54 6.70 15.11 24.02
N PRO A 55 5.51 14.84 23.46
CA PRO A 55 4.49 13.89 23.95
C PRO A 55 4.64 12.43 23.46
N GLY A 56 5.75 12.04 22.84
CA GLY A 56 5.94 10.71 22.25
C GLY A 56 7.28 10.05 22.58
N TYR A 57 7.73 9.23 21.64
CA TYR A 57 8.94 8.42 21.73
C TYR A 57 9.79 8.63 20.48
N ALA A 58 11.10 8.51 20.62
CA ALA A 58 12.03 8.50 19.50
C ALA A 58 12.85 7.21 19.51
N ILE A 59 12.99 6.58 18.35
CA ILE A 59 13.95 5.49 18.15
C ILE A 59 15.32 6.10 17.91
N ARG A 60 16.32 5.65 18.66
CA ARG A 60 17.71 6.04 18.48
C ARG A 60 18.43 4.95 17.69
N LEU A 61 18.97 5.32 16.53
CA LEU A 61 19.79 4.45 15.69
C LEU A 61 21.23 4.95 15.65
N GLN A 62 22.12 4.10 15.14
CA GLN A 62 23.46 4.50 14.71
C GLN A 62 23.40 5.71 13.78
N LEU A 63 24.28 6.69 14.01
CA LEU A 63 24.45 7.78 13.05
C LEU A 63 25.15 7.22 11.80
N LEU A 64 24.49 7.36 10.66
CA LEU A 64 25.03 6.98 9.36
C LEU A 64 25.61 8.21 8.66
N HIS A 65 26.69 7.98 7.91
CA HIS A 65 27.33 8.99 7.09
C HIS A 65 27.15 8.59 5.63
N GLY A 66 26.47 9.45 4.88
CA GLY A 66 26.09 9.19 3.49
C GLY A 66 24.90 10.05 3.08
N GLN A 67 24.35 9.74 1.92
CA GLN A 67 23.19 10.39 1.34
C GLN A 67 22.09 9.36 1.06
N THR A 68 20.84 9.81 0.95
CA THR A 68 19.76 8.91 0.55
C THR A 68 20.00 8.39 -0.86
N LEU A 69 19.50 7.20 -1.17
CA LEU A 69 19.61 6.60 -2.50
C LEU A 69 19.04 7.55 -3.56
N ASP A 70 17.90 8.18 -3.28
CA ASP A 70 17.29 9.19 -4.17
C ASP A 70 18.20 10.38 -4.49
N ALA A 71 18.98 10.84 -3.49
CA ALA A 71 19.90 11.95 -3.67
C ALA A 71 21.13 11.57 -4.50
N VAL A 72 21.65 10.34 -4.32
CA VAL A 72 22.83 9.88 -5.07
C VAL A 72 22.50 9.38 -6.46
N MET A 73 21.31 8.81 -6.68
CA MET A 73 20.90 8.13 -7.92
C MET A 73 21.19 8.93 -9.20
N PRO A 74 20.90 10.24 -9.28
CA PRO A 74 21.16 11.04 -10.48
C PRO A 74 22.64 11.16 -10.83
N SER A 75 23.54 11.07 -9.83
CA SER A 75 24.98 11.24 -9.99
C SER A 75 25.74 9.94 -10.28
N LEU A 76 25.08 8.79 -10.10
CA LEU A 76 25.70 7.48 -10.27
C LEU A 76 25.80 7.09 -11.75
N SER A 77 26.92 6.45 -12.12
CA SER A 77 27.06 5.80 -13.42
C SER A 77 26.18 4.55 -13.50
N VAL A 78 25.84 4.11 -14.71
CA VAL A 78 25.04 2.87 -14.94
C VAL A 78 25.66 1.67 -14.22
N ALA A 79 26.97 1.47 -14.34
CA ALA A 79 27.67 0.38 -13.67
C ALA A 79 27.59 0.45 -12.14
N ALA A 80 27.63 1.67 -11.57
CA ALA A 80 27.47 1.87 -10.13
C ALA A 80 26.02 1.59 -9.68
N ARG A 81 25.02 1.98 -10.48
CA ARG A 81 23.60 1.66 -10.23
C ARG A 81 23.36 0.15 -10.27
N GLU A 82 23.86 -0.55 -11.28
CA GLU A 82 23.75 -2.01 -11.40
C GLU A 82 24.44 -2.73 -10.23
N HIS A 83 25.55 -2.19 -9.74
CA HIS A 83 26.20 -2.74 -8.55
C HIS A 83 25.37 -2.52 -7.28
N LEU A 84 24.90 -1.30 -7.03
CA LEU A 84 24.03 -0.99 -5.89
C LEU A 84 22.73 -1.79 -5.90
N HIS A 85 22.11 -1.95 -7.07
CA HIS A 85 20.91 -2.75 -7.24
C HIS A 85 21.15 -4.20 -6.80
N ARG A 86 22.25 -4.83 -7.24
CA ARG A 86 22.61 -6.20 -6.82
C ARG A 86 22.83 -6.28 -5.31
N CYS A 87 23.58 -5.34 -4.73
CA CYS A 87 23.81 -5.32 -3.28
C CYS A 87 22.50 -5.18 -2.49
N LEU A 88 21.57 -4.34 -2.93
CA LEU A 88 20.26 -4.19 -2.28
C LEU A 88 19.39 -5.44 -2.42
N CYS A 89 19.42 -6.11 -3.58
CA CYS A 89 18.74 -7.40 -3.76
C CYS A 89 19.32 -8.48 -2.82
N ASP A 90 20.64 -8.51 -2.62
CA ASP A 90 21.29 -9.43 -1.69
C ASP A 90 20.88 -9.12 -0.24
N ILE A 91 20.93 -7.85 0.17
CA ILE A 91 20.48 -7.40 1.51
C ILE A 91 19.00 -7.77 1.73
N ASN A 92 18.14 -7.51 0.75
CA ASN A 92 16.71 -7.82 0.85
C ASN A 92 16.45 -9.34 0.91
N SER A 93 17.24 -10.13 0.20
CA SER A 93 17.19 -11.60 0.31
C SER A 93 17.55 -12.06 1.72
N TYR A 94 18.57 -11.47 2.36
CA TYR A 94 18.90 -11.76 3.76
C TYR A 94 17.81 -11.32 4.75
N LEU A 95 17.10 -10.21 4.49
CA LEU A 95 15.91 -9.83 5.26
C LEU A 95 14.83 -10.92 5.17
N HIS A 96 14.52 -11.35 3.95
CA HIS A 96 13.53 -12.40 3.72
C HIS A 96 13.93 -13.72 4.38
N ASP A 97 15.21 -14.12 4.30
CA ASP A 97 15.73 -15.31 4.98
C ASP A 97 15.57 -15.22 6.50
N ALA A 98 15.80 -14.03 7.09
CA ALA A 98 15.53 -13.74 8.49
C ALA A 98 14.03 -13.72 8.84
N GLY A 99 13.16 -13.85 7.83
CA GLY A 99 11.71 -13.82 7.98
C GLY A 99 11.19 -12.41 8.24
N VAL A 100 11.81 -11.39 7.65
CA VAL A 100 11.38 -10.00 7.69
C VAL A 100 11.13 -9.51 6.27
N HIS A 101 9.99 -8.87 6.05
CA HIS A 101 9.65 -8.17 4.82
C HIS A 101 9.53 -6.69 5.14
N HIS A 102 10.05 -5.82 4.28
CA HIS A 102 10.12 -4.39 4.59
C HIS A 102 8.78 -3.69 4.34
N SER A 103 8.12 -4.01 3.22
CA SER A 103 6.75 -3.60 2.85
C SER A 103 6.52 -2.09 2.64
N ASP A 104 7.59 -1.30 2.60
CA ASP A 104 7.56 0.14 2.30
C ASP A 104 8.95 0.63 1.84
N LEU A 105 9.66 -0.17 1.02
CA LEU A 105 10.98 0.25 0.54
C LEU A 105 10.86 1.47 -0.36
N ARG A 106 11.72 2.46 -0.12
CA ARG A 106 11.81 3.67 -0.94
C ARG A 106 13.26 4.14 -1.01
N GLY A 107 13.56 5.02 -1.96
CA GLY A 107 14.90 5.57 -2.13
C GLY A 107 15.33 6.51 -0.99
N ASP A 108 14.39 7.08 -0.22
CA ASP A 108 14.68 7.87 0.98
C ASP A 108 14.94 7.02 2.24
N ASP A 109 14.46 5.78 2.25
CA ASP A 109 14.70 4.80 3.32
C ASP A 109 16.01 4.03 3.14
N ILE A 110 16.82 4.37 2.13
CA ILE A 110 18.12 3.75 1.86
C ILE A 110 19.21 4.81 1.95
N ILE A 111 20.21 4.60 2.80
CA ILE A 111 21.41 5.45 2.86
C ILE A 111 22.58 4.76 2.18
N VAL A 112 23.27 5.49 1.31
CA VAL A 112 24.51 5.07 0.65
C VAL A 112 25.66 5.93 1.18
N ALA A 113 26.69 5.27 1.72
CA ALA A 113 27.89 5.92 2.24
C ALA A 113 28.64 6.68 1.15
N ASP A 114 29.25 7.80 1.53
CA ASP A 114 30.07 8.59 0.62
C ASP A 114 31.26 7.76 0.12
N GLY A 115 31.44 7.70 -1.21
CA GLY A 115 32.61 7.08 -1.85
C GLY A 115 32.66 5.56 -1.80
N ASN A 116 31.57 4.88 -1.43
CA ASN A 116 31.54 3.41 -1.33
C ASN A 116 30.91 2.80 -2.58
N SER A 117 31.72 2.07 -3.36
CA SER A 117 31.32 1.45 -4.63
C SER A 117 31.30 -0.07 -4.55
N ASP A 118 31.54 -0.63 -3.37
CA ASP A 118 31.87 -2.03 -3.12
C ASP A 118 30.85 -2.71 -2.20
N GLY A 119 29.66 -2.11 -2.05
CA GLY A 119 28.52 -2.67 -1.33
C GLY A 119 28.58 -2.56 0.19
N ASN A 120 29.74 -2.22 0.75
CA ASN A 120 29.84 -1.76 2.13
C ASN A 120 29.20 -0.38 2.25
N GLY A 121 28.53 -0.09 3.37
CA GLY A 121 27.92 1.22 3.59
C GLY A 121 26.63 1.48 2.81
N ILE A 122 25.83 0.44 2.56
CA ILE A 122 24.43 0.58 2.17
C ILE A 122 23.59 0.22 3.39
N TRP A 123 22.69 1.10 3.81
CA TRP A 123 21.82 0.86 4.96
C TRP A 123 20.36 1.01 4.58
N ILE A 124 19.53 0.04 5.01
CA ILE A 124 18.07 0.11 4.91
C ILE A 124 17.51 0.63 6.25
N LEU A 125 16.57 1.57 6.18
CA LEU A 125 15.95 2.29 7.30
C LEU A 125 14.45 2.07 7.34
N ASP A 126 13.80 2.58 8.39
CA ASP A 126 12.34 2.66 8.53
C ASP A 126 11.61 1.31 8.41
N PHE A 127 11.76 0.48 9.43
CA PHE A 127 11.06 -0.80 9.54
C PHE A 127 9.65 -0.65 10.14
N SER A 128 9.08 0.57 10.17
CA SER A 128 7.78 0.82 10.82
C SER A 128 6.60 0.14 10.12
N HIS A 129 6.77 -0.19 8.83
CA HIS A 129 5.83 -0.94 8.01
C HIS A 129 6.19 -2.41 7.83
N SER A 130 7.32 -2.84 8.37
CA SER A 130 7.82 -4.20 8.19
C SER A 130 6.92 -5.25 8.82
N CYS A 131 6.90 -6.44 8.22
CA CYS A 131 6.17 -7.58 8.74
C CYS A 131 7.08 -8.81 8.90
N ARG A 132 6.77 -9.64 9.90
CA ARG A 132 7.52 -10.87 10.18
C ARG A 132 6.81 -12.05 9.55
N ARG A 133 7.56 -12.96 8.94
CA ARG A 133 7.07 -14.23 8.36
C ARG A 133 6.20 -15.02 9.32
N CYS A 134 6.51 -15.04 10.62
CA CYS A 134 5.70 -15.75 11.63
C CYS A 134 4.28 -15.18 11.81
N ARG A 135 4.00 -13.99 11.27
CA ARG A 135 2.69 -13.34 11.26
C ARG A 135 1.99 -13.43 9.90
N LEU A 136 2.59 -14.11 8.93
CA LEU A 136 2.07 -14.23 7.56
C LEU A 136 1.77 -15.69 7.20
N THR A 137 0.76 -15.90 6.36
CA THR A 137 0.59 -17.17 5.65
C THR A 137 1.69 -17.37 4.62
N LYS A 138 1.84 -18.60 4.11
CA LYS A 138 2.81 -18.90 3.03
C LYS A 138 2.59 -18.02 1.79
N THR A 139 1.33 -17.82 1.40
CA THR A 139 0.96 -16.98 0.24
C THR A 139 1.28 -15.51 0.48
N GLN A 140 0.97 -14.99 1.67
CA GLN A 140 1.30 -13.61 2.04
C GLN A 140 2.81 -13.37 2.09
N CYS A 141 3.59 -14.34 2.60
CA CYS A 141 5.04 -14.28 2.59
C CYS A 141 5.60 -14.23 1.16
N ALA A 142 5.05 -15.03 0.23
CA ALA A 142 5.47 -15.00 -1.17
C ALA A 142 5.12 -13.66 -1.84
N TYR A 143 3.94 -13.12 -1.56
CA TYR A 143 3.51 -11.82 -2.06
C TYR A 143 4.41 -10.69 -1.55
N ALA A 144 4.63 -10.60 -0.23
CA ALA A 144 5.47 -9.57 0.36
C ALA A 144 6.93 -9.65 -0.12
N THR A 145 7.45 -10.87 -0.32
CA THR A 145 8.77 -11.06 -0.95
C THR A 145 8.79 -10.51 -2.38
N GLY A 146 7.76 -10.80 -3.18
CA GLY A 146 7.65 -10.28 -4.54
C GLY A 146 7.52 -8.75 -4.58
N GLU A 147 6.76 -8.17 -3.66
CA GLU A 147 6.55 -6.72 -3.55
C GLU A 147 7.86 -5.98 -3.25
N ASP A 148 8.61 -6.39 -2.21
CA ASP A 148 9.89 -5.77 -1.87
C ASP A 148 10.87 -5.81 -3.06
N MET A 149 10.89 -6.94 -3.80
CA MET A 149 11.78 -7.10 -4.96
C MET A 149 11.35 -6.26 -6.16
N GLU A 150 10.05 -6.15 -6.44
CA GLU A 150 9.57 -5.32 -7.55
C GLU A 150 9.79 -3.82 -7.26
N VAL A 151 9.61 -3.40 -6.01
CA VAL A 151 9.90 -2.03 -5.59
C VAL A 151 11.37 -1.68 -5.80
N LEU A 152 12.31 -2.58 -5.44
CA LEU A 152 13.73 -2.38 -5.74
C LEU A 152 13.98 -2.28 -7.26
N ASN A 153 13.41 -3.18 -8.07
CA ASN A 153 13.51 -3.09 -9.52
C ASN A 153 13.00 -1.75 -10.06
N MET A 154 11.88 -1.26 -9.53
CA MET A 154 11.30 0.02 -9.91
C MET A 154 12.24 1.19 -9.59
N ILE A 155 12.78 1.26 -8.37
CA ILE A 155 13.72 2.33 -7.95
C ILE A 155 14.87 2.48 -8.96
N PHE A 156 15.41 1.37 -9.47
CA PHE A 156 16.52 1.39 -10.43
C PHE A 156 16.09 1.56 -11.90
N ARG A 157 14.93 1.02 -12.33
CA ARG A 157 14.43 1.21 -13.70
C ARG A 157 14.16 2.69 -14.03
N TYR A 158 13.61 3.46 -13.08
CA TYR A 158 13.34 4.90 -13.27
C TYR A 158 14.59 5.79 -13.15
N ALA A 159 15.74 5.21 -12.82
CA ALA A 159 17.01 5.93 -12.84
C ALA A 159 17.58 6.03 -14.26
N ASP A 160 17.37 5.00 -15.09
CA ASP A 160 18.00 4.87 -16.41
C ASP A 160 17.20 5.50 -17.55
N SER A 161 15.92 5.78 -17.35
CA SER A 161 15.17 6.61 -18.29
C SER A 161 15.55 8.09 -18.09
N ASP A 162 16.25 8.67 -19.07
CA ASP A 162 16.35 10.14 -19.26
C ASP A 162 14.96 10.81 -19.36
N GLU A 163 13.88 10.01 -19.40
CA GLU A 163 12.47 10.40 -19.44
C GLU A 163 11.89 10.86 -18.08
N ARG A 164 12.69 11.26 -17.10
CA ARG A 164 12.14 12.05 -15.97
C ARG A 164 11.53 13.39 -16.41
N HIS A 165 11.67 13.75 -17.70
CA HIS A 165 11.07 14.95 -18.27
C HIS A 165 9.94 14.71 -19.28
N GLU A 166 9.64 13.47 -19.70
CA GLU A 166 8.55 13.20 -20.65
C GLU A 166 7.68 11.96 -20.36
N ALA A 167 8.10 11.04 -19.48
CA ALA A 167 7.20 9.98 -19.03
C ALA A 167 6.19 10.57 -18.05
N ASP A 168 4.89 10.41 -18.34
CA ASP A 168 3.82 10.78 -17.43
C ASP A 168 4.13 10.16 -16.05
N PRO A 169 4.26 10.95 -14.98
CA PRO A 169 4.48 10.44 -13.61
C PRO A 169 3.34 9.53 -13.11
N ASN A 170 2.40 9.14 -13.97
CA ASN A 170 1.35 8.16 -13.77
C ASN A 170 1.51 6.82 -14.54
N ASP A 171 2.47 6.64 -15.47
CA ASP A 171 2.60 5.36 -16.22
C ASP A 171 2.93 4.16 -15.31
N TRP A 172 3.65 4.40 -14.24
CA TRP A 172 3.91 3.39 -13.20
C TRP A 172 2.67 3.07 -12.36
N LYS A 173 1.77 4.04 -12.19
CA LYS A 173 0.51 3.88 -11.47
C LYS A 173 -0.42 2.94 -12.21
N GLU A 174 -0.49 3.02 -13.54
CA GLU A 174 -1.29 2.11 -14.38
C GLU A 174 -0.80 0.65 -14.31
N LYS A 175 0.52 0.44 -14.26
CA LYS A 175 1.11 -0.91 -14.14
C LYS A 175 0.91 -1.51 -12.75
N GLU A 176 1.03 -0.71 -11.69
CA GLU A 176 0.72 -1.12 -10.31
C GLU A 176 -0.77 -1.41 -10.14
N ILE A 177 -1.67 -0.60 -10.73
CA ILE A 177 -3.12 -0.89 -10.79
C ILE A 177 -3.38 -2.23 -11.47
N ALA A 178 -2.74 -2.51 -12.60
CA ALA A 178 -2.89 -3.76 -13.33
C ALA A 178 -2.41 -4.96 -12.51
N GLN A 179 -1.32 -4.81 -11.75
CA GLN A 179 -0.73 -5.86 -10.92
C GLN A 179 -1.51 -6.11 -9.62
N LEU A 180 -1.96 -5.07 -8.93
CA LEU A 180 -2.85 -5.18 -7.77
C LEU A 180 -4.22 -5.73 -8.17
N THR A 181 -4.72 -5.34 -9.35
CA THR A 181 -5.89 -5.91 -10.01
C THR A 181 -5.74 -7.41 -10.27
N ALA A 182 -4.62 -7.82 -10.86
CA ALA A 182 -4.35 -9.22 -11.18
C ALA A 182 -4.17 -10.06 -9.91
N SER A 183 -3.53 -9.49 -8.87
CA SER A 183 -3.34 -10.14 -7.58
C SER A 183 -4.68 -10.33 -6.86
N ALA A 184 -5.55 -9.32 -6.82
CA ALA A 184 -6.90 -9.43 -6.26
C ALA A 184 -7.76 -10.47 -7.02
N ALA A 185 -7.66 -10.52 -8.36
CA ALA A 185 -8.33 -11.53 -9.17
C ALA A 185 -7.81 -12.96 -8.93
N GLY A 186 -6.52 -13.12 -8.62
CA GLY A 186 -5.90 -14.39 -8.25
C GLY A 186 -6.33 -14.94 -6.88
N TYR A 187 -6.72 -14.06 -5.94
CA TYR A 187 -7.29 -14.49 -4.66
C TYR A 187 -8.75 -14.95 -4.77
N ALA A 188 -9.51 -14.50 -5.77
CA ALA A 188 -10.88 -14.93 -6.01
C ALA A 188 -10.99 -16.36 -6.59
N THR A 189 -9.89 -16.95 -7.07
CA THR A 189 -9.86 -18.29 -7.68
C THR A 189 -9.22 -19.36 -6.79
N ALA A 190 -8.59 -18.97 -5.68
CA ALA A 190 -8.05 -19.91 -4.69
C ALA A 190 -9.17 -20.36 -3.76
N GLY A 191 -9.79 -21.49 -4.10
CA GLY A 191 -10.89 -22.10 -3.37
C GLY A 191 -10.61 -22.34 -1.89
N GLU A 192 -11.69 -22.25 -1.13
CA GLU A 192 -11.84 -22.62 0.27
C GLU A 192 -11.38 -24.06 0.51
N ASP A 193 -10.14 -24.26 0.93
CA ASP A 193 -9.75 -25.47 1.67
C ASP A 193 -8.46 -25.22 2.45
N GLU A 194 -8.61 -25.05 3.76
CA GLU A 194 -7.72 -25.52 4.85
C GLU A 194 -7.85 -24.63 6.12
N LEU A 195 -8.76 -25.08 6.99
CA LEU A 195 -8.72 -25.17 8.46
C LEU A 195 -7.70 -24.29 9.26
N TYR A 196 -8.21 -23.35 10.09
CA TYR A 196 -8.01 -23.22 11.56
C TYR A 196 -8.54 -21.83 12.05
N PRO A 197 -9.40 -21.72 13.10
CA PRO A 197 -10.21 -20.51 13.29
C PRO A 197 -9.76 -19.48 14.35
N GLU A 198 -8.71 -19.70 15.15
CA GLU A 198 -8.60 -18.94 16.43
C GLU A 198 -7.55 -17.82 16.51
N SER A 199 -6.91 -17.42 15.41
CA SER A 199 -5.90 -16.33 15.43
C SER A 199 -6.16 -15.20 14.41
N ARG A 200 -7.28 -15.24 13.68
CA ARG A 200 -7.54 -14.38 12.52
C ARG A 200 -7.93 -12.93 12.85
N ALA A 201 -8.34 -12.64 14.08
CA ALA A 201 -9.03 -11.37 14.38
C ALA A 201 -8.14 -10.19 14.78
N ALA A 202 -6.84 -10.36 14.98
CA ALA A 202 -6.09 -9.34 15.72
C ALA A 202 -5.31 -8.31 14.90
N TYR A 203 -4.62 -8.60 13.78
CA TYR A 203 -3.63 -7.60 13.32
C TYR A 203 -3.28 -7.40 11.85
N PHE A 204 -3.73 -8.22 10.89
CA PHE A 204 -3.52 -7.88 9.47
C PHE A 204 -4.68 -8.41 8.64
N PRO A 205 -5.17 -7.64 7.68
CA PRO A 205 -6.48 -7.88 7.14
C PRO A 205 -6.39 -8.92 6.05
N THR A 206 -7.03 -10.06 6.30
CA THR A 206 -6.91 -11.26 5.46
C THR A 206 -7.91 -11.26 4.29
N SER A 207 -8.52 -10.11 3.96
CA SER A 207 -9.52 -9.98 2.89
C SER A 207 -9.06 -9.04 1.78
N ALA A 208 -9.45 -9.36 0.55
CA ALA A 208 -9.25 -8.52 -0.63
C ALA A 208 -9.77 -7.08 -0.40
N VAL A 209 -10.82 -6.95 0.41
CA VAL A 209 -11.37 -5.68 0.89
C VAL A 209 -10.28 -4.76 1.44
N VAL A 210 -9.38 -5.24 2.28
CA VAL A 210 -8.45 -4.31 2.94
C VAL A 210 -7.22 -4.00 2.10
N LEU A 211 -6.77 -4.93 1.26
CA LEU A 211 -5.77 -4.63 0.23
C LEU A 211 -6.30 -3.55 -0.73
N LEU A 212 -7.55 -3.67 -1.16
CA LEU A 212 -8.19 -2.68 -2.01
C LEU A 212 -8.44 -1.36 -1.28
N ARG A 213 -8.79 -1.40 0.00
CA ARG A 213 -8.97 -0.18 0.82
C ARG A 213 -7.66 0.59 0.97
N ASP A 214 -6.56 -0.11 1.24
CA ASP A 214 -5.24 0.52 1.36
C ASP A 214 -4.77 1.07 0.01
N ALA A 215 -4.98 0.33 -1.09
CA ALA A 215 -4.70 0.80 -2.44
C ALA A 215 -5.49 2.09 -2.77
N VAL A 216 -6.79 2.15 -2.46
CA VAL A 216 -7.62 3.36 -2.66
C VAL A 216 -7.02 4.55 -1.91
N VAL A 217 -6.70 4.40 -0.62
CA VAL A 217 -6.13 5.49 0.20
C VAL A 217 -4.77 5.94 -0.32
N ARG A 218 -3.92 5.00 -0.73
CA ARG A 218 -2.59 5.28 -1.28
C ARG A 218 -2.70 6.05 -2.59
N PHE A 219 -3.57 5.62 -3.50
CA PHE A 219 -3.77 6.27 -4.80
C PHE A 219 -4.38 7.66 -4.67
N GLU A 220 -5.32 7.87 -3.76
CA GLU A 220 -5.87 9.19 -3.47
C GLU A 220 -4.80 10.17 -2.95
N ARG A 221 -3.93 9.71 -2.06
CA ARG A 221 -2.84 10.54 -1.50
C ARG A 221 -1.79 10.91 -2.54
N LEU A 222 -1.53 10.03 -3.49
CA LEU A 222 -0.53 10.22 -4.55
C LEU A 222 -1.08 10.99 -5.77
N GLY A 223 -2.31 11.50 -5.69
CA GLY A 223 -2.96 12.20 -6.80
C GLY A 223 -3.15 11.29 -8.02
N GLY A 224 -3.54 10.03 -7.80
CA GLY A 224 -3.88 9.10 -8.87
C GLY A 224 -5.00 9.64 -9.77
N HIS A 225 -5.04 9.19 -11.02
CA HIS A 225 -6.05 9.63 -11.97
C HIS A 225 -7.46 9.26 -11.44
N ALA A 226 -8.43 10.15 -11.60
CA ALA A 226 -9.76 9.95 -11.03
C ALA A 226 -10.44 8.65 -11.53
N ALA A 227 -10.12 8.23 -12.77
CA ALA A 227 -10.61 6.98 -13.34
C ALA A 227 -10.06 5.74 -12.61
N ASP A 228 -8.82 5.79 -12.15
CA ASP A 228 -8.13 4.68 -11.51
C ASP A 228 -8.60 4.48 -10.08
N VAL A 229 -8.73 5.58 -9.33
CA VAL A 229 -9.31 5.57 -7.98
C VAL A 229 -10.76 5.06 -8.05
N ALA A 230 -11.52 5.43 -9.09
CA ALA A 230 -12.85 4.91 -9.32
C ALA A 230 -12.84 3.39 -9.60
N ALA A 231 -11.91 2.89 -10.41
CA ALA A 231 -11.78 1.46 -10.69
C ALA A 231 -11.38 0.64 -9.44
N LEU A 232 -10.50 1.16 -8.59
CA LEU A 232 -10.10 0.52 -7.33
C LEU A 232 -11.25 0.50 -6.32
N ARG A 233 -11.95 1.64 -6.12
CA ARG A 233 -13.14 1.72 -5.28
C ARG A 233 -14.26 0.81 -5.79
N PHE A 234 -14.39 0.68 -7.11
CA PHE A 234 -15.35 -0.23 -7.70
C PHE A 234 -15.08 -1.69 -7.31
N LYS A 235 -13.81 -2.14 -7.38
CA LYS A 235 -13.42 -3.49 -6.95
C LYS A 235 -13.55 -3.70 -5.45
N LEU A 236 -13.25 -2.67 -4.66
CA LEU A 236 -13.47 -2.68 -3.22
C LEU A 236 -14.95 -2.95 -2.92
N ALA A 237 -15.85 -2.26 -3.61
CA ALA A 237 -17.28 -2.44 -3.45
C ALA A 237 -17.77 -3.82 -3.90
N GLU A 238 -17.20 -4.40 -4.97
CA GLU A 238 -17.48 -5.79 -5.37
C GLU A 238 -17.10 -6.80 -4.29
N HIS A 239 -15.91 -6.65 -3.71
CA HIS A 239 -15.45 -7.55 -2.66
C HIS A 239 -16.24 -7.39 -1.36
N LEU A 240 -16.56 -6.14 -0.97
CA LEU A 240 -17.46 -5.87 0.17
C LEU A 240 -18.84 -6.52 -0.04
N SER A 241 -19.37 -6.47 -1.27
CA SER A 241 -20.64 -7.12 -1.62
C SER A 241 -20.56 -8.64 -1.55
N SER A 242 -19.43 -9.23 -1.96
CA SER A 242 -19.21 -10.68 -1.87
C SER A 242 -19.02 -11.18 -0.43
N GLU A 243 -18.59 -10.30 0.48
CA GLU A 243 -18.44 -10.56 1.92
C GLU A 243 -19.73 -10.19 2.71
N ASP A 244 -20.83 -9.87 2.02
CA ASP A 244 -22.13 -9.49 2.57
C ASP A 244 -22.13 -8.18 3.42
N ASP A 245 -21.08 -7.35 3.29
CA ASP A 245 -21.02 -6.00 3.88
C ASP A 245 -21.65 -4.97 2.92
N LEU A 246 -22.95 -5.13 2.71
CA LEU A 246 -23.72 -4.37 1.73
C LEU A 246 -23.82 -2.88 2.08
N SER A 247 -23.75 -2.53 3.37
CA SER A 247 -23.79 -1.13 3.82
C SER A 247 -22.50 -0.40 3.45
N GLU A 248 -21.35 -1.03 3.66
CA GLU A 248 -20.07 -0.43 3.26
C GLU A 248 -19.90 -0.43 1.74
N ALA A 249 -20.32 -1.50 1.05
CA ALA A 249 -20.32 -1.55 -0.41
C ALA A 249 -21.12 -0.38 -1.02
N LEU A 250 -22.32 -0.09 -0.49
CA LEU A 250 -23.15 1.04 -0.94
C LEU A 250 -22.48 2.39 -0.69
N ALA A 251 -21.82 2.58 0.45
CA ALA A 251 -21.10 3.81 0.75
C ALA A 251 -19.94 4.06 -0.25
N VAL A 252 -19.20 2.99 -0.60
CA VAL A 252 -18.13 3.06 -1.60
C VAL A 252 -18.71 3.34 -2.99
N TYR A 253 -19.83 2.71 -3.36
CA TYR A 253 -20.53 3.04 -4.61
C TYR A 253 -20.99 4.49 -4.64
N GLU A 254 -21.54 5.03 -3.55
CA GLU A 254 -21.95 6.44 -3.47
C GLU A 254 -20.76 7.41 -3.63
N ALA A 255 -19.60 7.07 -3.07
CA ALA A 255 -18.38 7.86 -3.27
C ALA A 255 -17.96 7.90 -4.75
N VAL A 256 -17.99 6.74 -5.42
CA VAL A 256 -17.72 6.65 -6.86
C VAL A 256 -18.74 7.45 -7.67
N VAL A 257 -20.02 7.40 -7.28
CA VAL A 257 -21.10 8.17 -7.91
C VAL A 257 -20.83 9.67 -7.82
N ASN A 258 -20.57 10.18 -6.63
CA ASN A 258 -20.35 11.60 -6.39
C ASN A 258 -19.14 12.13 -7.17
N ASP A 259 -18.10 11.33 -7.34
CA ASP A 259 -16.92 11.72 -8.11
C ASP A 259 -17.17 11.70 -9.62
N ALA A 260 -17.98 10.76 -10.12
CA ALA A 260 -18.46 10.78 -11.50
C ALA A 260 -19.32 12.04 -11.79
N GLU A 261 -20.19 12.43 -10.84
CA GLU A 261 -21.00 13.67 -10.93
C GLU A 261 -20.11 14.92 -11.04
N ARG A 262 -19.04 14.97 -10.26
CA ARG A 262 -18.07 16.09 -10.26
C ARG A 262 -17.24 16.15 -11.54
N ASN A 263 -16.81 15.00 -12.04
CA ASN A 263 -15.83 14.91 -13.13
C ASN A 263 -16.43 14.76 -14.53
N LYS A 264 -17.76 14.61 -14.66
CA LYS A 264 -18.45 14.44 -15.96
C LYS A 264 -17.89 13.29 -16.83
N ASN A 265 -17.43 12.21 -16.20
CA ASN A 265 -16.80 11.07 -16.89
C ASN A 265 -17.85 10.05 -17.34
N GLU A 266 -18.31 10.14 -18.59
CA GLU A 266 -19.43 9.35 -19.13
C GLU A 266 -19.12 7.86 -19.32
N GLU A 267 -17.90 7.51 -19.74
CA GLU A 267 -17.51 6.13 -20.06
C GLU A 267 -17.34 5.27 -18.81
N GLY A 268 -16.72 5.81 -17.75
CA GLY A 268 -16.63 5.14 -16.46
C GLY A 268 -18.02 4.89 -15.85
N THR A 269 -18.95 5.82 -16.05
CA THR A 269 -20.31 5.76 -15.49
C THR A 269 -21.15 4.61 -16.05
N ALA A 270 -20.95 4.21 -17.32
CA ALA A 270 -21.71 3.14 -17.96
C ALA A 270 -21.35 1.73 -17.46
N LEU A 271 -20.07 1.47 -17.20
CA LEU A 271 -19.62 0.19 -16.63
C LEU A 271 -20.08 0.05 -15.17
N ILE A 272 -20.04 1.15 -14.42
CA ILE A 272 -20.53 1.21 -13.03
C ILE A 272 -22.05 0.94 -12.99
N LEU A 273 -22.83 1.45 -13.95
CA LEU A 273 -24.28 1.21 -14.06
C LEU A 273 -24.65 -0.27 -14.19
N ALA A 274 -23.97 -1.01 -15.06
CA ALA A 274 -24.31 -2.40 -15.33
C ALA A 274 -24.12 -3.29 -14.10
N LYS A 275 -23.10 -3.01 -13.29
CA LYS A 275 -22.78 -3.80 -12.11
C LYS A 275 -23.51 -3.31 -10.85
N PHE A 276 -23.77 -2.02 -10.73
CA PHE A 276 -24.63 -1.49 -9.68
C PHE A 276 -26.07 -2.03 -9.78
N ALA A 277 -26.61 -2.16 -10.99
CA ALA A 277 -27.93 -2.77 -11.22
C ALA A 277 -28.01 -4.21 -10.68
N MET A 278 -26.95 -5.01 -10.86
CA MET A 278 -26.88 -6.37 -10.33
C MET A 278 -26.87 -6.39 -8.80
N LEU A 279 -26.17 -5.44 -8.15
CA LEU A 279 -26.17 -5.32 -6.69
C LEU A 279 -27.54 -4.90 -6.14
N THR A 280 -28.22 -3.94 -6.79
CA THR A 280 -29.55 -3.51 -6.37
C THR A 280 -30.57 -4.64 -6.51
N GLU A 281 -30.48 -5.45 -7.57
CA GLU A 281 -31.30 -6.67 -7.74
C GLU A 281 -31.00 -7.72 -6.65
N TYR A 282 -29.73 -7.90 -6.29
CA TYR A 282 -29.32 -8.78 -5.19
C TYR A 282 -29.88 -8.30 -3.84
N ILE A 283 -29.71 -7.02 -3.51
CA ILE A 283 -30.27 -6.38 -2.30
C ILE A 283 -31.82 -6.47 -2.29
N ALA A 284 -32.46 -6.32 -3.46
CA ALA A 284 -33.90 -6.48 -3.60
C ALA A 284 -34.39 -7.91 -3.31
N SER A 285 -33.53 -8.92 -3.49
CA SER A 285 -33.84 -10.32 -3.18
C SER A 285 -33.74 -10.68 -1.70
N LEU A 286 -33.07 -9.86 -0.87
CA LEU A 286 -32.88 -10.12 0.56
C LEU A 286 -34.11 -9.72 1.38
N ALA A 287 -34.69 -10.66 2.13
CA ALA A 287 -35.97 -10.48 2.84
C ALA A 287 -35.94 -9.36 3.92
N ASP A 288 -34.79 -9.14 4.57
CA ASP A 288 -34.66 -8.26 5.75
C ASP A 288 -33.89 -6.94 5.48
N ALA A 289 -33.58 -6.62 4.22
CA ALA A 289 -32.71 -5.49 3.85
C ALA A 289 -33.46 -4.19 3.53
N SER A 290 -34.46 -3.76 4.32
CA SER A 290 -35.33 -2.62 3.95
C SER A 290 -34.60 -1.28 3.84
N GLU A 291 -33.70 -0.97 4.77
CA GLU A 291 -32.94 0.29 4.80
C GLU A 291 -31.87 0.34 3.71
N VAL A 292 -31.13 -0.76 3.53
CA VAL A 292 -30.13 -0.95 2.46
C VAL A 292 -30.79 -0.88 1.08
N ARG A 293 -32.01 -1.42 0.95
CA ARG A 293 -32.81 -1.33 -0.30
C ARG A 293 -33.22 0.10 -0.62
N GLU A 294 -33.67 0.88 0.35
CA GLU A 294 -34.02 2.29 0.13
C GLU A 294 -32.82 3.11 -0.33
N GLN A 295 -31.65 2.91 0.28
CA GLN A 295 -30.39 3.56 -0.12
C GLN A 295 -29.96 3.14 -1.53
N ALA A 296 -30.02 1.85 -1.86
CA ALA A 296 -29.65 1.33 -3.18
C ALA A 296 -30.56 1.89 -4.29
N VAL A 297 -31.88 1.94 -4.06
CA VAL A 297 -32.87 2.50 -5.01
C VAL A 297 -32.68 4.01 -5.19
N ALA A 298 -32.39 4.75 -4.11
CA ALA A 298 -32.12 6.18 -4.19
C ALA A 298 -30.86 6.47 -5.00
N LEU A 299 -29.80 5.69 -4.81
CA LEU A 299 -28.55 5.82 -5.55
C LEU A 299 -28.75 5.44 -7.03
N GLU A 300 -29.50 4.38 -7.33
CA GLU A 300 -29.85 3.97 -8.69
C GLU A 300 -30.59 5.08 -9.45
N MET A 301 -31.59 5.71 -8.80
CA MET A 301 -32.33 6.83 -9.39
C MET A 301 -31.44 8.04 -9.67
N ARG A 302 -30.50 8.37 -8.78
CA ARG A 302 -29.51 9.43 -9.01
C ARG A 302 -28.62 9.09 -10.21
N PHE A 303 -28.16 7.84 -10.30
CA PHE A 303 -27.28 7.38 -11.37
C PHE A 303 -27.94 7.34 -12.76
N ARG A 304 -29.19 6.85 -12.85
CA ARG A 304 -29.97 6.91 -14.09
C ARG A 304 -30.19 8.36 -14.57
N LYS A 305 -30.35 9.31 -13.66
CA LYS A 305 -30.53 10.74 -13.98
C LYS A 305 -29.26 11.37 -14.53
N LEU A 306 -28.08 10.94 -14.08
CA LEU A 306 -26.80 11.38 -14.65
C LEU A 306 -26.66 10.93 -16.11
N CYS A 307 -26.88 9.65 -16.38
CA CYS A 307 -26.76 9.13 -17.74
C CYS A 307 -27.86 9.63 -18.69
N GLY A 308 -29.08 9.84 -18.17
CA GLY A 308 -30.20 10.39 -18.94
C GLY A 308 -30.01 11.85 -19.38
N LYS A 309 -29.25 12.67 -18.63
CA LYS A 309 -28.96 14.07 -18.98
C LYS A 309 -27.98 14.25 -20.15
N HIS A 310 -27.20 13.22 -20.48
CA HIS A 310 -26.15 13.29 -21.51
C HIS A 310 -26.58 12.70 -22.86
N ARG A 311 -27.58 11.79 -22.88
CA ARG A 311 -28.20 11.31 -24.13
C ARG A 311 -28.90 12.39 -24.96
N THR A 312 -29.30 13.51 -24.35
CA THR A 312 -29.91 14.65 -25.05
C THR A 312 -28.90 15.65 -25.62
N ARG A 313 -27.59 15.41 -25.47
CA ARG A 313 -26.53 16.31 -25.98
C ARG A 313 -25.79 15.80 -27.23
N SER A 314 -25.98 14.53 -27.62
CA SER A 314 -25.50 13.97 -28.89
C SER A 314 -26.58 14.10 -29.98
N GLY A 315 -27.04 15.33 -30.21
CA GLY A 315 -27.96 15.67 -31.29
C GLY A 315 -27.41 16.83 -32.11
N TYR A 316 -26.33 16.55 -32.85
CA TYR A 316 -25.92 17.27 -34.06
C TYR A 316 -25.47 16.22 -35.08
#